data_AF-A0A2N9FB08-F1
#
_entry.id   AF-A0A2N9FB08-F1
#
_cell.length_a   1.000
_cell.length_b   1.000
_cell.length_c   1.000
_cell.angle_alpha   90.00
_cell.angle_beta   90.00
_cell.angle_gamma   90.00
#
_symmetry.space_group_name_H-M   'P 1'
#
loop_
_entity.id
_entity.type
_entity.pdbx_description
1 polymer ?
#
loop_
_entity_poly.entity_id
_entity_poly.type
_entity_poly.pdbx_seq_one_letter_code
_entity_poly.pdbx_strand_id
1 'polypeptide(L)'
;MHLSLASCTDLSLASCTEIVPFEKKVPFEDEKVLSYNSVVLRRSDLDLLEGPVYLNDRIIEFYFSYLSMLHPSEDIHFVTPTISFWLANSKDSESFINAFVEPLKTFKVVIFTVNNNDDMSQTDGGTHWSLLVYYRDTKTFVHYDSFKYINNWYAIKLYEAVKEHLSSTEGSGSTSEEFCQIRKRRRKIYPIAAMGPYFREHSTPQQTNGYDCGLYVMAIAGVICRWCIADLKKNHELLFPYIMEHVDNSVESTMRP
;
A
#
# COMPACT_ATOMS: atom_id res chain seq x y z
N MET A 1 -75.82 -7.54 61.30
CA MET A 1 -75.30 -8.12 62.54
C MET A 1 -74.33 -9.22 62.13
N HIS A 2 -73.01 -9.11 62.21
CA HIS A 2 -72.13 -8.43 63.14
C HIS A 2 -70.89 -7.91 62.37
N LEU A 3 -70.42 -6.72 62.75
CA LEU A 3 -69.10 -6.19 62.42
C LEU A 3 -68.03 -6.89 63.26
N SER A 4 -66.85 -7.14 62.70
CA SER A 4 -65.58 -7.00 63.42
C SER A 4 -64.45 -6.67 62.45
N LEU A 5 -63.89 -5.49 62.66
CA LEU A 5 -62.64 -4.98 62.10
C LEU A 5 -61.49 -5.49 62.99
N ALA A 6 -60.41 -5.95 62.37
CA ALA A 6 -59.08 -5.88 62.97
C ALA A 6 -58.04 -5.68 61.87
N SER A 7 -57.44 -4.49 61.88
CA SER A 7 -56.21 -4.13 61.18
C SER A 7 -54.99 -4.72 61.89
N CYS A 8 -53.95 -5.10 61.16
CA CYS A 8 -52.60 -4.56 61.36
C CYS A 8 -51.64 -5.16 60.33
N THR A 9 -51.12 -4.27 59.47
CA THR A 9 -49.75 -4.18 58.96
C THR A 9 -48.82 -5.38 59.14
N ASP A 10 -48.36 -5.93 58.01
CA ASP A 10 -46.95 -6.23 57.85
C ASP A 10 -46.51 -6.02 56.39
N LEU A 11 -45.87 -4.87 56.18
CA LEU A 11 -45.05 -4.54 55.02
C LEU A 11 -43.70 -5.23 55.23
N SER A 12 -43.52 -6.45 54.72
CA SER A 12 -42.18 -6.98 54.48
C SER A 12 -41.82 -6.79 53.01
N LEU A 13 -40.97 -5.81 52.79
CA LEU A 13 -40.29 -5.51 51.53
C LEU A 13 -39.54 -6.77 51.04
N ALA A 14 -40.13 -7.54 50.13
CA ALA A 14 -39.38 -8.53 49.35
C ALA A 14 -38.60 -7.80 48.26
N SER A 15 -37.44 -7.23 48.63
CA SER A 15 -36.43 -6.76 47.68
C SER A 15 -35.68 -7.97 47.12
N CYS A 16 -36.33 -8.73 46.23
CA CYS A 16 -35.62 -9.62 45.32
C CYS A 16 -35.14 -8.78 44.12
N THR A 17 -34.12 -7.94 44.35
CA THR A 17 -33.24 -7.53 43.27
C THR A 17 -32.35 -8.72 42.97
N GLU A 18 -32.78 -9.59 42.05
CA GLU A 18 -31.84 -10.43 41.34
C GLU A 18 -30.87 -9.49 40.62
N ILE A 19 -29.69 -9.31 41.19
CA ILE A 19 -28.55 -8.77 40.48
C ILE A 19 -28.19 -9.84 39.46
N VAL A 20 -28.76 -9.74 38.27
CA VAL A 20 -28.25 -10.45 37.10
C VAL A 20 -26.79 -10.00 36.98
N PRO A 21 -25.80 -10.90 37.06
CA PRO A 21 -24.42 -10.51 36.87
C PRO A 21 -24.33 -9.78 35.53
N PHE A 22 -23.76 -8.59 35.53
CA PHE A 22 -23.36 -7.93 34.30
C PHE A 22 -22.39 -8.89 33.61
N GLU A 23 -22.90 -9.69 32.66
CA GLU A 23 -22.07 -10.46 31.76
C GLU A 23 -21.13 -9.45 31.13
N LYS A 24 -19.86 -9.52 31.52
CA LYS A 24 -18.81 -8.85 30.77
C LYS A 24 -18.95 -9.39 29.36
N LYS A 25 -19.48 -8.57 28.45
CA LYS A 25 -19.50 -8.85 27.02
C LYS A 25 -18.04 -9.16 26.69
N VAL A 26 -17.74 -10.44 26.47
CA VAL A 26 -16.41 -10.86 26.01
C VAL A 26 -16.13 -9.99 24.78
N PRO A 27 -15.00 -9.26 24.72
CA PRO A 27 -14.68 -8.51 23.51
C PRO A 27 -14.79 -9.50 22.36
N PHE A 28 -15.59 -9.17 21.34
CA PHE A 28 -15.71 -10.03 20.18
C PHE A 28 -14.30 -10.17 19.62
N GLU A 29 -13.67 -11.32 19.80
CA GLU A 29 -12.32 -11.54 19.29
C GLU A 29 -12.41 -11.45 17.77
N ASP A 30 -11.59 -10.59 17.18
CA ASP A 30 -11.58 -10.39 15.74
C ASP A 30 -11.11 -11.66 15.06
N GLU A 31 -12.07 -12.41 14.52
CA GLU A 31 -11.90 -13.76 14.00
C GLU A 31 -10.88 -13.78 12.85
N LYS A 32 -9.93 -14.72 12.89
CA LYS A 32 -9.08 -15.00 11.73
C LYS A 32 -9.91 -15.70 10.66
N VAL A 33 -10.05 -15.08 9.49
CA VAL A 33 -10.82 -15.64 8.36
C VAL A 33 -9.94 -16.40 7.39
N LEU A 34 -8.73 -15.89 7.09
CA LEU A 34 -7.82 -16.51 6.13
C LEU A 34 -6.36 -16.43 6.60
N SER A 35 -5.61 -17.50 6.35
CA SER A 35 -4.14 -17.48 6.34
C SER A 35 -3.68 -17.78 4.92
N TYR A 36 -2.96 -16.86 4.30
CA TYR A 36 -2.46 -17.01 2.95
C TYR A 36 -1.02 -16.51 2.87
N ASN A 37 -0.08 -17.43 2.66
CA ASN A 37 1.35 -17.18 2.80
C ASN A 37 1.67 -16.51 4.16
N SER A 38 2.30 -15.33 4.14
CA SER A 38 2.59 -14.52 5.33
C SER A 38 1.42 -13.64 5.78
N VAL A 39 0.34 -13.56 5.00
CA VAL A 39 -0.79 -12.67 5.28
C VAL A 39 -1.86 -13.40 6.08
N VAL A 40 -2.34 -12.75 7.14
CA VAL A 40 -3.47 -13.20 7.93
C VAL A 40 -4.57 -12.15 7.81
N LEU A 41 -5.70 -12.54 7.23
CA LEU A 41 -6.90 -11.69 7.17
C LEU A 41 -7.86 -12.05 8.28
N ARG A 42 -8.38 -11.02 8.93
CA ARG A 42 -9.42 -11.10 9.96
C ARG A 42 -10.75 -10.63 9.43
N ARG A 43 -11.80 -10.80 10.24
CA ARG A 43 -13.15 -10.32 9.91
C ARG A 43 -13.13 -8.82 9.69
N SER A 44 -12.49 -8.07 10.59
CA SER A 44 -12.36 -6.62 10.50
C SER A 44 -11.71 -6.15 9.19
N ASP A 45 -10.73 -6.90 8.66
CA ASP A 45 -10.12 -6.59 7.37
C ASP A 45 -11.16 -6.73 6.25
N LEU A 46 -11.91 -7.82 6.21
CA LEU A 46 -12.91 -8.06 5.17
C LEU A 46 -14.07 -7.07 5.22
N ASP A 47 -14.45 -6.61 6.41
CA ASP A 47 -15.47 -5.59 6.59
C ASP A 47 -15.08 -4.27 5.88
N LEU A 48 -13.78 -4.01 5.65
CA LEU A 48 -13.30 -2.85 4.89
C LEU A 48 -13.56 -2.95 3.38
N LEU A 49 -13.85 -4.15 2.87
CA LEU A 49 -14.28 -4.33 1.48
C LEU A 49 -15.71 -3.83 1.28
N GLU A 50 -16.50 -3.74 2.36
CA GLU A 50 -17.88 -3.27 2.32
C GLU A 50 -17.96 -1.75 2.59
N GLY A 51 -18.65 -1.03 1.71
CA GLY A 51 -18.97 0.38 1.93
C GLY A 51 -17.84 1.39 1.67
N PRO A 52 -18.07 2.67 2.04
CA PRO A 52 -17.22 3.79 1.63
C PRO A 52 -16.01 4.00 2.56
N VAL A 53 -15.20 2.96 2.73
CA VAL A 53 -14.05 2.93 3.66
C VAL A 53 -12.75 2.59 2.95
N TYR A 54 -11.63 3.12 3.46
CA TYR A 54 -10.32 2.84 2.90
C TYR A 54 -9.92 1.38 3.13
N LEU A 55 -9.25 0.80 2.14
CA LEU A 55 -8.57 -0.47 2.34
C LEU A 55 -7.34 -0.27 3.21
N ASN A 56 -7.02 -1.26 4.02
CA ASN A 56 -5.81 -1.28 4.83
C ASN A 56 -4.65 -1.99 4.11
N ASP A 57 -3.50 -2.03 4.79
CA ASP A 57 -2.30 -2.70 4.30
C ASP A 57 -2.50 -4.20 4.12
N ARG A 58 -3.24 -4.87 5.02
CA ARG A 58 -3.49 -6.32 4.97
C ARG A 58 -4.22 -6.77 3.71
N ILE A 59 -5.25 -6.04 3.27
CA ILE A 59 -5.97 -6.36 2.02
C ILE A 59 -5.05 -6.20 0.81
N ILE A 60 -4.31 -5.09 0.74
CA ILE A 60 -3.41 -4.81 -0.38
C ILE A 60 -2.28 -5.86 -0.43
N GLU A 61 -1.70 -6.20 0.72
CA GLU A 61 -0.66 -7.23 0.86
C GLU A 61 -1.17 -8.62 0.47
N PHE A 62 -2.39 -8.99 0.89
CA PHE A 62 -3.05 -10.21 0.46
C PHE A 62 -3.21 -10.25 -1.05
N TYR A 63 -3.70 -9.17 -1.65
CA TYR A 63 -3.91 -9.11 -3.09
C TYR A 63 -2.60 -9.21 -3.88
N PHE A 64 -1.51 -8.57 -3.43
CA PHE A 64 -0.19 -8.73 -4.05
C PHE A 64 0.34 -10.17 -3.92
N SER A 65 0.11 -10.80 -2.77
CA SER A 65 0.44 -12.22 -2.57
C SER A 65 -0.36 -13.11 -3.52
N TYR A 66 -1.64 -12.82 -3.71
CA TYR A 66 -2.52 -13.51 -4.66
C TYR A 66 -2.08 -13.32 -6.11
N LEU A 67 -1.72 -12.10 -6.52
CA LEU A 67 -1.17 -11.83 -7.86
C LEU A 67 0.11 -12.62 -8.09
N SER A 68 1.04 -12.65 -7.13
CA SER A 68 2.29 -13.41 -7.24
C SER A 68 2.06 -14.90 -7.49
N MET A 69 1.00 -15.48 -6.91
CA MET A 69 0.60 -16.86 -7.16
C MET A 69 -0.06 -17.04 -8.54
N LEU A 70 -0.99 -16.16 -8.91
CA LEU A 70 -1.73 -16.24 -10.18
C LEU A 70 -0.81 -16.03 -11.39
N HIS A 71 0.25 -15.26 -11.17
CA HIS A 71 1.13 -14.72 -12.18
C HIS A 71 2.60 -14.95 -11.76
N PRO A 72 3.05 -16.23 -11.66
CA PRO A 72 4.39 -16.54 -11.22
C PRO A 72 5.40 -16.01 -12.24
N SER A 73 6.13 -14.97 -11.85
CA SER A 73 7.13 -14.31 -12.68
C SER A 73 8.35 -14.02 -11.83
N GLU A 74 9.51 -14.49 -12.27
CA GLU A 74 10.80 -14.16 -11.64
C GLU A 74 11.23 -12.71 -11.94
N ASP A 75 10.54 -12.04 -12.86
CA ASP A 75 10.84 -10.67 -13.27
C ASP A 75 10.15 -9.61 -12.39
N ILE A 76 9.14 -9.96 -11.60
CA ILE A 76 8.27 -9.01 -10.88
C ILE A 76 8.34 -9.25 -9.38
N HIS A 77 8.49 -8.18 -8.60
CA HIS A 77 8.41 -8.23 -7.15
C HIS A 77 7.45 -7.18 -6.60
N PHE A 78 6.66 -7.59 -5.61
CA PHE A 78 5.80 -6.71 -4.84
C PHE A 78 6.40 -6.47 -3.46
N VAL A 79 6.70 -5.21 -3.16
CA VAL A 79 7.12 -4.80 -1.82
C VAL A 79 5.86 -4.58 -0.99
N THR A 80 5.81 -5.18 0.19
CA THR A 80 4.61 -5.08 1.05
C THR A 80 4.38 -3.64 1.48
N PRO A 81 3.14 -3.26 1.85
CA PRO A 81 2.87 -1.89 2.27
C PRO A 81 3.68 -1.45 3.49
N THR A 82 3.84 -2.35 4.47
CA THR A 82 4.65 -2.09 5.66
C THR A 82 6.11 -1.81 5.32
N ILE A 83 6.69 -2.57 4.39
CA ILE A 83 8.08 -2.37 3.97
C ILE A 83 8.22 -1.10 3.13
N SER A 84 7.28 -0.83 2.24
CA SER A 84 7.30 0.39 1.43
C SER A 84 7.22 1.64 2.31
N PHE A 85 6.34 1.62 3.32
CA PHE A 85 6.24 2.67 4.33
C PHE A 85 7.53 2.83 5.14
N TRP A 86 8.13 1.71 5.58
CA TRP A 86 9.40 1.72 6.29
C TRP A 86 10.54 2.30 5.41
N LEU A 87 10.69 1.86 4.17
CA LEU A 87 11.70 2.39 3.24
C LEU A 87 11.56 3.91 3.03
N ALA A 88 10.33 4.42 2.94
CA ALA A 88 10.07 5.85 2.73
C ALA A 88 10.38 6.72 3.97
N ASN A 89 10.25 6.17 5.18
CA ASN A 89 10.24 6.94 6.43
C ASN A 89 11.37 6.59 7.40
N SER A 90 12.10 5.51 7.15
CA SER A 90 13.16 5.04 8.02
C SER A 90 14.30 6.06 8.16
N LYS A 91 14.86 6.10 9.38
CA LYS A 91 16.10 6.83 9.71
C LYS A 91 17.25 5.85 9.97
N ASP A 92 17.06 4.58 9.63
CA ASP A 92 18.08 3.54 9.76
C ASP A 92 19.26 3.84 8.83
N SER A 93 20.39 3.18 9.08
CA SER A 93 21.59 3.38 8.27
C SER A 93 21.37 2.90 6.84
N GLU A 94 22.02 3.59 5.89
CA GLU A 94 22.08 3.22 4.46
C GLU A 94 22.39 1.74 4.23
N SER A 95 23.24 1.13 5.08
CA SER A 95 23.57 -0.30 5.02
C SER A 95 22.37 -1.23 5.25
N PHE A 96 21.44 -0.85 6.13
CA PHE A 96 20.28 -1.67 6.47
C PHE A 96 19.19 -1.54 5.41
N ILE A 97 18.99 -0.32 4.87
CA ILE A 97 18.16 -0.10 3.68
C ILE A 97 18.74 -0.91 2.50
N ASN A 98 20.04 -0.83 2.25
CA ASN A 98 20.67 -1.58 1.16
C ASN A 98 20.54 -3.10 1.36
N ALA A 99 20.63 -3.63 2.59
CA ALA A 99 20.43 -5.05 2.83
C ALA A 99 19.03 -5.55 2.41
N PHE A 100 18.01 -4.68 2.50
CA PHE A 100 16.67 -4.97 2.01
C PHE A 100 16.52 -4.76 0.50
N VAL A 101 17.17 -3.73 -0.05
CA VAL A 101 17.06 -3.37 -1.47
C VAL A 101 17.93 -4.28 -2.37
N GLU A 102 19.01 -4.86 -1.86
CA GLU A 102 19.93 -5.71 -2.62
C GLU A 102 19.23 -6.88 -3.32
N PRO A 103 18.36 -7.68 -2.65
CA PRO A 103 17.60 -8.73 -3.31
C PRO A 103 16.68 -8.20 -4.43
N LEU A 104 16.19 -6.95 -4.30
CA LEU A 104 15.29 -6.34 -5.28
C LEU A 104 15.98 -6.03 -6.61
N LYS A 105 17.32 -6.01 -6.65
CA LYS A 105 18.11 -5.76 -7.86
C LYS A 105 17.92 -6.83 -8.94
N THR A 106 17.48 -8.03 -8.57
CA THR A 106 17.28 -9.15 -9.48
C THR A 106 16.00 -9.01 -10.33
N PHE A 107 15.00 -8.27 -9.84
CA PHE A 107 13.72 -8.12 -10.51
C PHE A 107 13.75 -6.98 -11.54
N LYS A 108 13.09 -7.19 -12.67
CA LYS A 108 12.92 -6.17 -13.73
C LYS A 108 11.87 -5.14 -13.36
N VAL A 109 10.85 -5.55 -12.61
CA VAL A 109 9.76 -4.69 -12.16
C VAL A 109 9.63 -4.82 -10.65
N VAL A 110 9.75 -3.71 -9.94
CA VAL A 110 9.53 -3.66 -8.48
C VAL A 110 8.37 -2.71 -8.20
N ILE A 111 7.33 -3.23 -7.56
CA ILE A 111 6.09 -2.51 -7.28
C ILE A 111 6.06 -2.19 -5.79
N PHE A 112 6.00 -0.91 -5.48
CA PHE A 112 5.84 -0.38 -4.13
C PHE A 112 4.47 0.26 -3.98
N THR A 113 3.91 0.20 -2.77
CA THR A 113 2.76 1.04 -2.41
C THR A 113 3.25 2.34 -1.79
N VAL A 114 2.52 3.42 -2.05
CA VAL A 114 2.75 4.71 -1.42
C VAL A 114 1.52 5.08 -0.61
N ASN A 115 1.75 5.55 0.61
CA ASN A 115 0.75 6.04 1.53
C ASN A 115 1.20 7.40 2.07
N ASN A 116 0.27 8.33 2.29
CA ASN A 116 0.58 9.67 2.81
C ASN A 116 0.79 9.73 4.34
N ASN A 117 0.86 8.60 5.03
CA ASN A 117 1.36 8.56 6.39
C ASN A 117 2.88 8.84 6.41
N ASP A 118 3.30 9.81 7.22
CA ASP A 118 4.70 10.09 7.53
C ASP A 118 5.04 9.94 9.02
N ASP A 119 4.07 9.52 9.84
CA ASP A 119 4.24 9.27 11.27
C ASP A 119 4.44 7.78 11.55
N MET A 120 5.69 7.39 11.80
CA MET A 120 6.08 6.03 12.18
C MET A 120 5.52 5.58 13.54
N SER A 121 4.99 6.50 14.36
CA SER A 121 4.40 6.18 15.66
C SER A 121 2.89 5.94 15.59
N GLN A 122 2.25 6.33 14.49
CA GLN A 122 0.82 6.16 14.28
C GLN A 122 0.51 4.85 13.58
N THR A 123 -0.25 3.98 14.25
CA THR A 123 -0.90 2.83 13.61
C THR A 123 -2.09 3.30 12.78
N ASP A 124 -2.35 2.65 11.65
CA ASP A 124 -3.48 2.95 10.76
C ASP A 124 -3.52 4.42 10.28
N GLY A 125 -2.35 5.04 10.17
CA GLY A 125 -2.21 6.40 9.66
C GLY A 125 -2.32 6.48 8.13
N GLY A 126 -2.51 7.70 7.64
CA GLY A 126 -2.68 7.98 6.22
C GLY A 126 -4.12 7.85 5.74
N THR A 127 -4.39 8.47 4.59
CA THR A 127 -5.73 8.65 4.01
C THR A 127 -5.77 8.42 2.51
N HIS A 128 -4.62 8.10 1.87
CA HIS A 128 -4.59 7.89 0.42
C HIS A 128 -3.52 6.88 0.02
N TRP A 129 -3.88 5.99 -0.90
CA TRP A 129 -3.00 4.97 -1.46
C TRP A 129 -2.68 5.27 -2.93
N SER A 130 -1.44 5.00 -3.33
CA SER A 130 -1.00 5.05 -4.72
C SER A 130 0.12 4.02 -4.96
N LEU A 131 0.60 3.91 -6.21
CA LEU A 131 1.66 2.97 -6.59
C LEU A 131 2.90 3.70 -7.09
N LEU A 132 4.08 3.25 -6.66
CA LEU A 132 5.36 3.60 -7.25
C LEU A 132 5.97 2.34 -7.86
N VAL A 133 6.28 2.36 -9.15
CA VAL A 133 6.79 1.18 -9.86
C VAL A 133 8.14 1.50 -10.48
N TYR A 134 9.15 0.69 -10.16
CA TYR A 134 10.47 0.76 -10.78
C TYR A 134 10.57 -0.23 -11.94
N TYR A 135 10.86 0.29 -13.13
CA TYR A 135 11.17 -0.48 -14.32
C TYR A 135 12.67 -0.43 -14.60
N ARG A 136 13.34 -1.58 -14.46
CA ARG A 136 14.80 -1.68 -14.55
C ARG A 136 15.33 -1.38 -15.95
N ASP A 137 14.69 -1.90 -16.98
CA ASP A 137 15.15 -1.78 -18.37
C ASP A 137 15.22 -0.31 -18.82
N THR A 138 14.27 0.52 -18.36
CA THR A 138 14.23 1.96 -18.64
C THR A 138 14.79 2.82 -17.51
N LYS A 139 15.24 2.21 -16.40
CA LYS A 139 15.64 2.87 -15.15
C LYS A 139 14.65 3.95 -14.71
N THR A 140 13.35 3.67 -14.81
CA THR A 140 12.31 4.66 -14.56
C THR A 140 11.48 4.27 -13.34
N PHE A 141 11.28 5.22 -12.44
CA PHE A 141 10.26 5.14 -11.41
C PHE A 141 9.01 5.85 -11.91
N VAL A 142 7.89 5.14 -11.97
CA VAL A 142 6.60 5.67 -12.43
C VAL A 142 5.62 5.66 -11.27
N HIS A 143 5.07 6.82 -10.96
CA HIS A 143 4.04 6.97 -9.93
C HIS A 143 2.65 6.99 -10.57
N TYR A 144 1.76 6.16 -10.04
CA TYR A 144 0.36 6.06 -10.44
C TYR A 144 -0.54 6.43 -9.27
N ASP A 145 -1.30 7.51 -9.44
CA ASP A 145 -2.14 8.09 -8.40
C ASP A 145 -3.55 8.35 -8.95
N SER A 146 -4.54 7.64 -8.39
CA SER A 146 -5.94 7.76 -8.79
C SER A 146 -6.62 9.03 -8.29
N PHE A 147 -5.94 9.89 -7.52
CA PHE A 147 -6.54 11.09 -6.95
C PHE A 147 -5.61 12.31 -7.01
N LYS A 148 -5.58 12.95 -8.19
CA LYS A 148 -4.97 14.28 -8.44
C LYS A 148 -3.51 14.39 -7.98
N TYR A 149 -2.76 13.30 -7.99
CA TYR A 149 -1.34 13.28 -7.61
C TYR A 149 -1.08 13.70 -6.15
N ILE A 150 -2.05 13.51 -5.25
CA ILE A 150 -1.94 13.85 -3.82
C ILE A 150 -0.71 13.19 -3.19
N ASN A 151 -0.37 11.97 -3.61
CA ASN A 151 0.77 11.22 -3.09
C ASN A 151 2.10 11.53 -3.79
N ASN A 152 2.16 12.49 -4.73
CA ASN A 152 3.38 12.78 -5.49
C ASN A 152 4.61 13.03 -4.58
N TRP A 153 4.46 13.84 -3.52
CA TRP A 153 5.56 14.10 -2.58
C TRP A 153 6.02 12.84 -1.86
N TYR A 154 5.08 12.00 -1.40
CA TYR A 154 5.37 10.74 -0.69
C TYR A 154 6.02 9.71 -1.62
N ALA A 155 5.62 9.70 -2.90
CA ALA A 155 6.24 8.87 -3.93
C ALA A 155 7.67 9.33 -4.24
N ILE A 156 7.92 10.64 -4.33
CA ILE A 156 9.27 11.19 -4.47
C ILE A 156 10.12 10.84 -3.25
N LYS A 157 9.57 10.93 -2.03
CA LYS A 157 10.25 10.54 -0.79
C LYS A 157 10.72 9.08 -0.83
N LEU A 158 9.83 8.16 -1.20
CA LEU A 158 10.18 6.75 -1.35
C LEU A 158 11.21 6.53 -2.48
N TYR A 159 11.02 7.18 -3.62
CA TYR A 159 11.96 7.11 -4.75
C TYR A 159 13.38 7.55 -4.34
N GLU A 160 13.51 8.70 -3.66
CA GLU A 160 14.80 9.21 -3.19
C GLU A 160 15.48 8.23 -2.22
N ALA A 161 14.70 7.55 -1.38
CA ALA A 161 15.22 6.58 -0.41
C ALA A 161 15.79 5.31 -1.06
N VAL A 162 15.30 4.90 -2.25
CA VAL A 162 15.68 3.61 -2.86
C VAL A 162 16.47 3.73 -4.17
N LYS A 163 16.48 4.90 -4.84
CA LYS A 163 17.01 5.04 -6.20
C LYS A 163 18.51 4.71 -6.31
N GLU A 164 19.32 5.11 -5.35
CA GLU A 164 20.77 4.89 -5.39
C GLU A 164 21.13 3.43 -5.08
N HIS A 165 20.33 2.79 -4.23
CA HIS A 165 20.52 1.39 -3.88
C HIS A 165 20.08 0.50 -5.03
N LEU A 166 19.02 0.84 -5.77
CA LEU A 166 18.55 0.07 -6.93
C LEU A 166 19.41 0.27 -8.21
N SER A 167 20.17 1.37 -8.30
CA SER A 167 21.04 1.70 -9.43
C SER A 167 22.45 1.12 -9.33
N SER A 168 22.95 0.92 -8.11
CA SER A 168 24.31 0.49 -7.84
C SER A 168 24.52 -0.97 -8.23
N THR A 169 25.08 -1.20 -9.41
CA THR A 169 25.70 -2.48 -9.77
C THR A 169 27.14 -2.39 -9.28
N GLU A 170 27.59 -3.28 -8.40
CA GLU A 170 28.97 -3.28 -7.91
C GLU A 170 29.97 -3.29 -9.09
N GLY A 171 30.71 -2.19 -9.23
CA GLY A 171 31.60 -2.03 -10.37
C GLY A 171 32.21 -0.65 -10.57
N SER A 172 32.62 0.06 -9.51
CA SER A 172 33.80 0.94 -9.51
C SER A 172 33.86 1.75 -8.21
N GLY A 173 34.90 1.51 -7.42
CA GLY A 173 35.33 2.50 -6.45
C GLY A 173 35.86 3.75 -7.17
N SER A 174 35.31 4.90 -6.83
CA SER A 174 36.07 6.15 -6.77
C SER A 174 35.30 7.14 -5.91
N THR A 175 35.80 7.30 -4.68
CA THR A 175 35.85 8.52 -3.87
C THR A 175 34.83 9.62 -4.19
N SER A 176 33.95 9.83 -3.20
CA SER A 176 33.37 11.11 -2.84
C SER A 176 34.43 12.23 -2.95
N GLU A 177 34.25 13.16 -3.88
CA GLU A 177 34.73 14.56 -3.85
C GLU A 177 34.52 15.23 -5.23
N GLU A 178 33.27 15.47 -5.65
CA GLU A 178 33.03 16.48 -6.72
C GLU A 178 31.62 17.07 -6.75
N PHE A 179 30.99 17.31 -5.59
CA PHE A 179 29.76 18.10 -5.51
C PHE A 179 29.93 19.33 -4.62
N CYS A 180 30.70 20.31 -5.10
CA CYS A 180 30.43 21.72 -4.85
C CYS A 180 31.21 22.59 -5.85
N GLN A 181 30.63 22.81 -7.05
CA GLN A 181 30.73 24.04 -7.86
C GLN A 181 30.34 23.78 -9.32
N ILE A 182 29.06 23.97 -9.67
CA ILE A 182 28.72 24.35 -11.06
C ILE A 182 27.72 25.51 -11.02
N ARG A 183 28.26 26.71 -10.77
CA ARG A 183 27.68 27.95 -11.27
C ARG A 183 28.14 28.13 -12.72
N LYS A 184 27.19 28.11 -13.66
CA LYS A 184 27.27 28.60 -15.05
C LYS A 184 28.32 27.94 -15.97
N ARG A 185 27.89 27.04 -16.87
CA ARG A 185 28.04 27.13 -18.35
C ARG A 185 27.84 25.77 -19.06
N ARG A 186 27.08 25.83 -20.16
CA ARG A 186 26.89 24.85 -21.26
C ARG A 186 26.16 23.54 -20.91
N ARG A 187 24.98 23.35 -21.52
CA ARG A 187 24.27 22.06 -21.60
C ARG A 187 25.18 21.03 -22.29
N LYS A 188 25.95 20.27 -21.51
CA LYS A 188 26.55 19.02 -21.99
C LYS A 188 25.41 18.03 -22.16
N ILE A 189 25.23 17.54 -23.38
CA ILE A 189 24.31 16.44 -23.67
C ILE A 189 25.01 15.17 -23.18
N TYR A 190 24.56 14.65 -22.05
CA TYR A 190 24.97 13.33 -21.57
C TYR A 190 24.13 12.26 -22.29
N PRO A 191 24.71 11.12 -22.69
CA PRO A 191 23.92 10.01 -23.22
C PRO A 191 22.89 9.56 -22.16
N ILE A 192 21.67 9.24 -22.59
CA ILE A 192 20.55 8.84 -21.70
C ILE A 192 20.96 7.68 -20.77
N ALA A 193 21.85 6.79 -21.24
CA ALA A 193 22.39 5.67 -20.47
C ALA A 193 23.24 6.07 -19.24
N ALA A 194 23.73 7.32 -19.17
CA ALA A 194 24.53 7.86 -18.08
C ALA A 194 23.70 8.61 -17.01
N MET A 195 22.38 8.76 -17.21
CA MET A 195 21.50 9.28 -16.18
C MET A 195 21.10 8.12 -15.26
N GLY A 196 21.20 8.33 -13.95
CA GLY A 196 20.69 7.38 -12.95
C GLY A 196 19.17 7.19 -13.08
N PRO A 197 18.56 6.36 -12.22
CA PRO A 197 17.11 6.23 -12.23
C PRO A 197 16.43 7.59 -12.09
N TYR A 198 15.30 7.77 -12.78
CA TYR A 198 14.56 9.03 -12.72
C TYR A 198 13.08 8.79 -12.42
N PHE A 199 12.49 9.75 -11.72
CA PHE A 199 11.08 9.76 -11.34
C PHE A 199 10.20 10.37 -12.42
N ARG A 200 9.02 9.78 -12.62
CA ARG A 200 7.97 10.30 -13.51
C ARG A 200 6.60 10.14 -12.85
N GLU A 201 5.89 11.25 -12.71
CA GLU A 201 4.46 11.24 -12.42
C GLU A 201 3.70 10.82 -13.68
N HIS A 202 2.81 9.84 -13.57
CA HIS A 202 2.06 9.33 -14.72
C HIS A 202 0.58 9.66 -14.61
N SER A 203 -0.02 10.04 -15.74
CA SER A 203 -1.48 10.04 -15.85
C SER A 203 -2.02 8.65 -15.47
N THR A 204 -3.10 8.64 -14.71
CA THR A 204 -3.68 7.43 -14.12
C THR A 204 -5.20 7.57 -14.15
N PRO A 205 -5.97 6.49 -14.36
CA PRO A 205 -7.43 6.52 -14.22
C PRO A 205 -7.80 7.10 -12.85
N GLN A 206 -8.68 8.10 -12.85
CA GLN A 206 -9.03 8.83 -11.64
C GLN A 206 -10.27 8.22 -10.99
N GLN A 207 -10.20 8.06 -9.67
CA GLN A 207 -11.35 7.68 -8.87
C GLN A 207 -12.43 8.76 -8.89
N THR A 208 -13.67 8.34 -8.79
CA THR A 208 -14.86 9.20 -8.75
C THR A 208 -15.38 9.43 -7.33
N ASN A 209 -14.88 8.65 -6.36
CA ASN A 209 -15.21 8.78 -4.93
C ASN A 209 -13.97 9.07 -4.07
N GLY A 210 -14.15 9.15 -2.75
CA GLY A 210 -13.09 9.54 -1.81
C GLY A 210 -12.31 8.40 -1.16
N TYR A 211 -12.65 7.13 -1.40
CA TYR A 211 -12.19 6.01 -0.57
C TYR A 211 -11.62 4.81 -1.34
N ASP A 212 -11.83 4.73 -2.65
CA ASP A 212 -11.45 3.57 -3.47
C ASP A 212 -10.01 3.60 -4.03
N CYS A 213 -9.16 4.53 -3.57
CA CYS A 213 -7.75 4.59 -3.98
C CYS A 213 -7.02 3.24 -3.86
N GLY A 214 -7.32 2.45 -2.83
CA GLY A 214 -6.79 1.10 -2.65
C GLY A 214 -7.23 0.11 -3.74
N LEU A 215 -8.44 0.23 -4.28
CA LEU A 215 -8.90 -0.60 -5.39
C LEU A 215 -8.13 -0.27 -6.68
N TYR A 216 -7.86 1.01 -6.94
CA TYR A 216 -7.05 1.42 -8.08
C TYR A 216 -5.61 0.91 -7.97
N VAL A 217 -5.02 0.94 -6.78
CA VAL A 217 -3.71 0.31 -6.50
C VAL A 217 -3.73 -1.18 -6.89
N MET A 218 -4.72 -1.93 -6.43
CA MET A 218 -4.86 -3.36 -6.78
C MET A 218 -5.11 -3.59 -8.27
N ALA A 219 -6.01 -2.83 -8.90
CA ALA A 219 -6.34 -2.97 -10.32
C ALA A 219 -5.13 -2.70 -11.23
N ILE A 220 -4.41 -1.59 -11.00
CA ILE A 220 -3.24 -1.19 -11.76
C ILE A 220 -2.11 -2.22 -11.59
N ALA A 221 -1.84 -2.67 -10.36
CA ALA A 221 -0.87 -3.73 -10.09
C ALA A 221 -1.19 -5.02 -10.87
N GLY A 222 -2.47 -5.41 -10.91
CA GLY A 222 -2.92 -6.58 -11.68
C GLY A 222 -2.71 -6.42 -13.18
N VAL A 223 -2.97 -5.24 -13.74
CA VAL A 223 -2.74 -4.93 -15.16
C VAL A 223 -1.25 -4.97 -15.50
N ILE A 224 -0.39 -4.37 -14.67
CA ILE A 224 1.08 -4.41 -14.84
C ILE A 224 1.57 -5.86 -14.85
N CYS A 225 1.05 -6.71 -13.96
CA CYS A 225 1.45 -8.12 -13.92
C CYS A 225 1.05 -8.88 -15.17
N ARG A 226 -0.20 -8.72 -15.61
CA ARG A 226 -0.67 -9.33 -16.87
C ARG A 226 0.17 -8.88 -18.06
N TRP A 227 0.48 -7.58 -18.14
CA TRP A 227 1.31 -7.01 -19.19
C TRP A 227 2.71 -7.62 -19.22
N CYS A 228 3.35 -7.71 -18.04
CA CYS A 228 4.70 -8.25 -17.92
C CYS A 228 4.78 -9.73 -18.29
N ILE A 229 3.73 -10.52 -18.04
CA ILE A 229 3.71 -11.95 -18.35
C ILE A 229 3.34 -12.25 -19.80
N ALA A 230 2.45 -11.45 -20.40
CA ALA A 230 1.97 -11.68 -21.76
C ALA A 230 3.03 -11.45 -22.87
N ASP A 231 4.31 -11.31 -22.53
CA ASP A 231 5.42 -10.97 -23.44
C ASP A 231 5.17 -9.74 -24.33
N LEU A 232 4.26 -8.85 -23.90
CA LEU A 232 4.14 -7.47 -24.39
C LEU A 232 5.33 -6.60 -23.97
N LYS A 233 6.36 -7.22 -23.36
CA LYS A 233 7.70 -6.72 -22.96
C LYS A 233 8.45 -5.93 -24.04
N LYS A 234 7.97 -5.87 -25.28
CA LYS A 234 8.69 -5.28 -26.41
C LYS A 234 8.60 -3.76 -26.50
N ASN A 235 7.64 -3.13 -25.82
CA ASN A 235 7.61 -1.67 -25.74
C ASN A 235 6.95 -1.16 -24.45
N HIS A 236 7.76 -0.71 -23.49
CA HIS A 236 7.30 -0.08 -22.25
C HIS A 236 6.41 1.15 -22.51
N GLU A 237 6.54 1.83 -23.65
CA GLU A 237 5.68 2.96 -24.02
C GLU A 237 4.21 2.55 -24.20
N LEU A 238 3.93 1.27 -24.47
CA LEU A 238 2.57 0.76 -24.64
C LEU A 238 1.90 0.34 -23.31
N LEU A 239 2.66 0.23 -22.22
CA LEU A 239 2.09 -0.13 -20.91
C LEU A 239 1.09 0.91 -20.43
N PHE A 240 1.35 2.20 -20.66
CA PHE A 240 0.42 3.23 -20.22
C PHE A 240 -0.93 3.20 -20.97
N PRO A 241 -0.97 3.22 -22.32
CA PRO A 241 -2.22 3.01 -23.05
C PRO A 241 -2.96 1.75 -22.57
N TYR A 242 -2.24 0.67 -22.31
CA TYR A 242 -2.82 -0.57 -21.82
C TYR A 242 -3.46 -0.43 -20.42
N ILE A 243 -2.83 0.30 -19.50
CA ILE A 243 -3.43 0.62 -18.19
C ILE A 243 -4.71 1.45 -18.37
N MET A 244 -4.69 2.48 -19.22
CA MET A 244 -5.87 3.32 -19.46
C MET A 244 -7.01 2.58 -20.15
N GLU A 245 -6.71 1.52 -20.90
CA GLU A 245 -7.69 0.65 -21.55
C GLU A 245 -8.32 -0.37 -20.59
N HIS A 246 -7.57 -0.83 -19.57
CA HIS A 246 -7.98 -1.93 -18.69
C HIS A 246 -8.36 -1.50 -17.28
N VAL A 247 -8.18 -0.24 -16.92
CA VAL A 247 -8.57 0.33 -15.63
C VAL A 247 -9.38 1.59 -15.88
N ASP A 248 -10.63 1.57 -15.45
CA ASP A 248 -11.52 2.72 -15.44
C ASP A 248 -12.31 2.76 -14.12
N ASN A 249 -13.33 3.62 -14.03
CA ASN A 249 -14.15 3.75 -12.83
C ASN A 249 -15.06 2.55 -12.56
N SER A 250 -15.17 1.57 -13.48
CA SER A 250 -15.91 0.34 -13.19
C SER A 250 -15.29 -0.44 -12.03
N VAL A 251 -13.99 -0.26 -11.78
CA VAL A 251 -13.25 -0.83 -10.64
C VAL A 251 -13.98 -0.61 -9.31
N GLU A 252 -14.55 0.58 -9.11
CA GLU A 252 -15.30 0.95 -7.89
C GLU A 252 -16.55 0.08 -7.68
N SER A 253 -17.15 -0.41 -8.76
CA SER A 253 -18.33 -1.28 -8.73
C SER A 253 -18.02 -2.77 -8.87
N THR A 254 -16.89 -3.14 -9.50
CA THR A 254 -16.56 -4.54 -9.80
C THR A 254 -15.64 -5.18 -8.76
N MET A 255 -14.86 -4.37 -8.04
CA MET A 255 -13.94 -4.86 -6.99
C MET A 255 -14.47 -4.62 -5.57
N ARG A 256 -15.59 -3.88 -5.43
CA ARG A 256 -16.42 -3.88 -4.23
C ARG A 256 -17.43 -5.05 -4.33
N PRO A 257 -17.55 -5.91 -3.29
CA PRO A 257 -18.57 -6.96 -3.24
C PRO A 257 -20.00 -6.41 -3.08
#